data_AF-A0A7C7M356-F1
#
_entry.id   AF-A0A7C7M356-F1
#
_cell.length_a   1.000
_cell.length_b   1.000
_cell.length_c   1.000
_cell.angle_alpha   90.00
_cell.angle_beta   90.00
_cell.angle_gamma   90.00
#
_symmetry.space_group_name_H-M   'P 1'
#
loop_
_entity.id
_entity.type
_entity.pdbx_description
1 polymer ?
#
loop_
_entity_poly.entity_id
_entity_poly.type
_entity_poly.pdbx_seq_one_letter_code
_entity_poly.pdbx_strand_id
1 'polypeptide(L)'
;MFMTPTQALSQDAREYAREIKDTWQEALGSILEVCRVLVEAKGTLEAADYNTLINAHLPFSRRTAERLTRIGVDKRLTSKKHRKVLPPHWGSLYELTQLDDEAFDASADMERRDVTVLIQQKKTERTADGVAAGAPRKPTSFIVVEPDARGRRRIASIYADKDLAKWQLLELDKGLQRICQKYGVEPEIAKSVGDENEKRAARHALEKEVDAWLEKRKKSYNKGIDENELSLLRDVLYQHENEKAFLNTNDDGTFDDNDIRNPDNPYFGWSKGEIYDYCRQHQILTQYSNFESIDFEAFIESLVLAHCKGNPKQREEVHRTLVRRSKSPKRRNAKLAQKALARLIV
;
A
#
# COMPACT_ATOMS: atom_id res chain seq x y z
N MET A 1 -15.18 -15.34 23.69
CA MET A 1 -15.25 -16.59 24.47
C MET A 1 -13.90 -17.32 24.36
N PHE A 2 -12.96 -17.07 25.28
CA PHE A 2 -11.74 -17.87 25.36
C PHE A 2 -12.09 -19.17 26.07
N MET A 3 -11.90 -20.32 25.41
CA MET A 3 -12.09 -21.61 26.07
C MET A 3 -11.10 -21.70 27.24
N THR A 4 -11.63 -21.90 28.44
CA THR A 4 -10.85 -22.34 29.60
C THR A 4 -9.99 -23.55 29.22
N PRO A 5 -8.72 -23.64 29.68
CA PRO A 5 -7.89 -24.80 29.42
C PRO A 5 -8.61 -26.03 29.98
N THR A 6 -9.14 -26.88 29.10
CA THR A 6 -10.02 -27.99 29.50
C THR A 6 -9.22 -29.17 30.06
N GLN A 7 -7.88 -29.11 30.05
CA GLN A 7 -7.03 -30.13 30.65
C GLN A 7 -5.75 -29.52 31.24
N ALA A 8 -5.29 -30.09 32.35
CA ALA A 8 -3.98 -29.78 32.90
C ALA A 8 -2.91 -30.17 31.87
N LEU A 9 -2.20 -29.18 31.36
CA LEU A 9 -1.10 -29.36 30.43
C LEU A 9 0.06 -30.06 31.17
N SER A 10 0.60 -31.11 30.56
CA SER A 10 1.67 -31.97 31.09
C SER A 10 2.90 -31.19 31.56
N GLN A 11 3.69 -31.71 32.51
CA GLN A 11 4.96 -31.08 32.91
C GLN A 11 6.12 -31.33 31.92
N ASP A 12 5.88 -32.05 30.81
CA ASP A 12 6.92 -32.32 29.80
C ASP A 12 6.89 -31.26 28.68
N ALA A 13 8.01 -30.54 28.52
CA ALA A 13 8.22 -29.57 27.45
C ALA A 13 8.02 -30.17 26.04
N ARG A 14 8.22 -31.49 25.86
CA ARG A 14 7.99 -32.18 24.58
C ARG A 14 6.51 -32.30 24.23
N GLU A 15 5.64 -32.40 25.22
CA GLU A 15 4.20 -32.46 25.01
C GLU A 15 3.64 -31.09 24.65
N TYR A 16 4.08 -30.03 25.33
CA TYR A 16 3.79 -28.64 24.92
C TYR A 16 4.27 -28.33 23.50
N ALA A 17 5.50 -28.72 23.15
CA ALA A 17 6.03 -28.46 21.81
C ALA A 17 5.19 -29.14 20.71
N ARG A 18 4.66 -30.33 21.00
CA ARG A 18 3.78 -31.05 20.08
C ARG A 18 2.43 -30.34 19.94
N GLU A 19 1.80 -30.01 21.06
CA GLU A 19 0.50 -29.33 21.08
C GLU A 19 0.55 -27.96 20.41
N ILE A 20 1.61 -27.19 20.65
CA ILE A 20 1.87 -25.91 19.97
C ILE A 20 2.04 -26.15 18.47
N LYS A 21 2.83 -27.14 18.05
CA LYS A 21 3.06 -27.42 16.62
C LYS A 21 1.77 -27.81 15.91
N ASP A 22 0.94 -28.64 16.54
CA ASP A 22 -0.33 -29.10 15.99
C ASP A 22 -1.32 -27.92 15.91
N THR A 23 -1.47 -27.15 16.99
CA THR A 23 -2.33 -25.94 17.02
C THR A 23 -1.87 -24.89 16.02
N TRP A 24 -0.55 -24.73 15.85
CA TRP A 24 0.03 -23.82 14.88
C TRP A 24 -0.25 -24.27 13.43
N GLN A 25 -0.31 -25.58 13.17
CA GLN A 25 -0.71 -26.12 11.87
C GLN A 25 -2.22 -26.01 11.61
N GLU A 26 -3.07 -25.98 12.63
CA GLU A 26 -4.51 -25.71 12.44
C GLU A 26 -4.78 -24.33 11.82
N ALA A 27 -3.90 -23.34 12.06
CA ALA A 27 -3.99 -22.03 11.42
C ALA A 27 -3.90 -22.12 9.88
N LEU A 28 -3.11 -23.06 9.33
CA LEU A 28 -3.07 -23.32 7.90
C LEU A 28 -4.42 -23.82 7.39
N GLY A 29 -5.08 -24.71 8.14
CA GLY A 29 -6.41 -25.21 7.82
C GLY A 29 -7.43 -24.09 7.70
N SER A 30 -7.47 -23.19 8.69
CA SER A 30 -8.35 -22.02 8.69
C SER A 30 -8.08 -21.09 7.50
N ILE A 31 -6.80 -20.85 7.16
CA ILE A 31 -6.43 -20.02 6.00
C ILE A 31 -6.92 -20.64 4.69
N LEU A 32 -6.71 -21.94 4.49
CA LEU A 32 -7.14 -22.63 3.26
C LEU A 32 -8.67 -22.67 3.14
N GLU A 33 -9.38 -22.79 4.26
CA GLU A 33 -10.85 -22.73 4.26
C GLU A 33 -11.37 -21.35 3.84
N VAL A 34 -10.77 -20.27 4.35
CA VAL A 34 -11.09 -18.90 3.88
C VAL A 34 -10.84 -18.77 2.37
N CYS A 35 -9.73 -19.34 1.86
CA CYS A 35 -9.43 -19.31 0.42
C CYS A 35 -10.50 -20.08 -0.39
N ARG A 36 -10.95 -21.24 0.11
CA ARG A 36 -12.01 -22.04 -0.52
C ARG A 36 -13.33 -21.27 -0.60
N VAL A 37 -13.76 -20.67 0.51
CA VAL A 37 -14.98 -19.86 0.59
C VAL A 37 -14.92 -18.65 -0.34
N LEU A 38 -13.76 -17.98 -0.44
CA LEU A 38 -13.58 -16.86 -1.38
C LEU A 38 -13.71 -17.30 -2.85
N VAL A 39 -13.12 -18.44 -3.22
CA VAL A 39 -13.23 -18.98 -4.57
C VAL A 39 -14.68 -19.35 -4.90
N GLU A 40 -15.38 -19.96 -3.95
CA GLU A 40 -16.81 -20.29 -4.09
C GLU A 40 -17.67 -19.04 -4.23
N ALA A 41 -17.51 -18.06 -3.35
CA ALA A 41 -18.24 -16.79 -3.42
C ALA A 41 -18.02 -16.07 -4.76
N LYS A 42 -16.79 -16.13 -5.31
CA LYS A 42 -16.47 -15.53 -6.61
C LYS A 42 -17.13 -16.24 -7.79
N GLY A 43 -17.36 -17.55 -7.68
CA GLY A 43 -18.02 -18.35 -8.71
C GLY A 43 -19.55 -18.30 -8.65
N THR A 44 -20.10 -18.02 -7.46
CA THR A 44 -21.55 -18.08 -7.20
C THR A 44 -22.22 -16.71 -7.20
N LEU A 45 -21.58 -15.67 -6.69
CA LEU A 45 -22.16 -14.33 -6.60
C LEU A 45 -21.98 -13.53 -7.89
N GLU A 46 -22.95 -12.65 -8.17
CA GLU A 46 -22.81 -11.63 -9.19
C GLU A 46 -21.64 -10.69 -8.87
N ALA A 47 -21.02 -10.14 -9.93
CA ALA A 47 -19.80 -9.33 -9.77
C ALA A 47 -19.99 -8.12 -8.84
N ALA A 48 -21.19 -7.52 -8.82
CA ALA A 48 -21.52 -6.43 -7.91
C ALA A 48 -21.56 -6.88 -6.45
N ASP A 49 -22.22 -8.00 -6.16
CA ASP A 49 -22.38 -8.54 -4.80
C ASP A 49 -21.06 -9.10 -4.26
N TYR A 50 -20.23 -9.72 -5.11
CA TYR A 50 -18.88 -10.14 -4.74
C TYR A 50 -17.98 -8.94 -4.37
N ASN A 51 -18.10 -7.82 -5.09
CA ASN A 51 -17.39 -6.60 -4.71
C ASN A 51 -17.91 -6.01 -3.40
N THR A 52 -19.20 -6.08 -3.12
CA THR A 52 -19.79 -5.64 -1.85
C THR A 52 -19.32 -6.51 -0.68
N LEU A 53 -19.33 -7.85 -0.84
CA LEU A 53 -18.77 -8.81 0.12
C LEU A 53 -17.34 -8.40 0.51
N ILE A 54 -16.46 -8.20 -0.48
CA ILE A 54 -15.06 -7.87 -0.25
C ILE A 54 -14.88 -6.52 0.46
N ASN A 55 -15.62 -5.49 0.04
CA ASN A 55 -15.36 -4.12 0.50
C ASN A 55 -16.07 -3.77 1.81
N ALA A 56 -17.16 -4.47 2.14
CA ALA A 56 -18.02 -4.11 3.27
C ALA A 56 -18.12 -5.19 4.36
N HIS A 57 -17.89 -6.46 4.04
CA HIS A 57 -18.21 -7.58 4.94
C HIS A 57 -17.01 -8.42 5.40
N LEU A 58 -15.82 -8.22 4.82
CA LEU A 58 -14.63 -8.98 5.18
C LEU A 58 -13.64 -8.14 6.02
N PRO A 59 -12.92 -8.75 6.98
CA PRO A 59 -11.98 -8.05 7.85
C PRO A 59 -10.62 -7.75 7.17
N PHE A 60 -10.56 -7.79 5.83
CA PHE A 60 -9.35 -7.57 5.07
C PHE A 60 -9.62 -6.89 3.73
N SER A 61 -8.59 -6.20 3.21
CA SER A 61 -8.70 -5.44 1.97
C SER A 61 -8.98 -6.31 0.74
N ARG A 62 -9.54 -5.70 -0.32
CA ARG A 62 -9.66 -6.31 -1.66
C ARG A 62 -8.36 -6.93 -2.17
N ARG A 63 -7.23 -6.26 -1.95
CA ARG A 63 -5.91 -6.78 -2.32
C ARG A 63 -5.60 -8.09 -1.61
N THR A 64 -5.96 -8.21 -0.33
CA THR A 64 -5.80 -9.45 0.44
C THR A 64 -6.74 -10.53 -0.09
N ALA A 65 -8.01 -10.19 -0.36
CA ALA A 65 -9.00 -11.11 -0.93
C ALA A 65 -8.54 -11.70 -2.27
N GLU A 66 -8.00 -10.88 -3.18
CA GLU A 66 -7.46 -11.32 -4.48
C GLU A 66 -6.29 -12.29 -4.32
N ARG A 67 -5.40 -12.05 -3.35
CA ARG A 67 -4.26 -12.94 -3.04
C ARG A 67 -4.71 -14.26 -2.45
N LEU A 68 -5.64 -14.24 -1.50
CA LEU A 68 -6.24 -15.45 -0.92
C LEU A 68 -7.01 -16.26 -1.96
N THR A 69 -7.73 -15.59 -2.86
CA THR A 69 -8.39 -16.24 -4.01
C THR A 69 -7.37 -16.96 -4.90
N ARG A 70 -6.22 -16.32 -5.17
CA ARG A 70 -5.14 -16.93 -5.97
C ARG A 70 -4.56 -18.18 -5.31
N ILE A 71 -4.42 -18.18 -3.98
CA ILE A 71 -4.03 -19.37 -3.21
C ILE A 71 -5.09 -20.46 -3.35
N GLY A 72 -6.37 -20.11 -3.21
CA GLY A 72 -7.49 -21.06 -3.27
C GLY A 72 -7.66 -21.77 -4.61
N VAL A 73 -7.20 -21.16 -5.72
CA VAL A 73 -7.22 -21.80 -7.05
C VAL A 73 -5.95 -22.60 -7.36
N ASP A 74 -4.87 -22.44 -6.58
CA ASP A 74 -3.62 -23.17 -6.78
C ASP A 74 -3.73 -24.59 -6.21
N LYS A 75 -3.90 -25.57 -7.11
CA LYS A 75 -4.08 -26.98 -6.77
C LYS A 75 -2.89 -27.57 -5.99
N ARG A 76 -1.70 -27.00 -6.11
CA ARG A 76 -0.51 -27.47 -5.38
C ARG A 76 -0.63 -27.16 -3.89
N LEU A 77 -1.22 -26.01 -3.56
CA LEU A 77 -1.43 -25.55 -2.19
C LEU A 77 -2.70 -26.13 -1.55
N THR A 78 -3.75 -26.39 -2.34
CA THR A 78 -5.00 -26.97 -1.81
C THR A 78 -4.98 -28.50 -1.76
N SER A 79 -3.98 -29.15 -2.36
CA SER A 79 -3.81 -30.60 -2.32
C SER A 79 -3.41 -31.09 -0.93
N LYS A 80 -4.04 -32.18 -0.48
CA LYS A 80 -3.70 -32.86 0.78
C LYS A 80 -2.24 -33.34 0.84
N LYS A 81 -1.58 -33.50 -0.31
CA LYS A 81 -0.19 -34.01 -0.42
C LYS A 81 0.83 -33.10 0.29
N HIS A 82 0.67 -31.78 0.21
CA HIS A 82 1.67 -30.82 0.72
C HIS A 82 1.26 -30.17 2.05
N ARG A 83 0.04 -30.43 2.55
CA ARG A 83 -0.54 -29.74 3.70
C ARG A 83 0.32 -29.78 4.98
N LYS A 84 1.13 -30.82 5.18
CA LYS A 84 1.97 -30.97 6.38
C LYS A 84 3.27 -30.16 6.37
N VAL A 85 3.74 -29.76 5.18
CA VAL A 85 5.01 -29.04 5.00
C VAL A 85 4.77 -27.55 4.76
N LEU A 86 3.57 -27.18 4.33
CA LEU A 86 3.24 -25.79 4.03
C LEU A 86 3.34 -24.85 5.25
N PRO A 87 3.79 -23.60 5.05
CA PRO A 87 3.85 -22.61 6.11
C PRO A 87 2.45 -22.11 6.48
N PRO A 88 2.10 -21.99 7.78
CA PRO A 88 0.79 -21.53 8.25
C PRO A 88 0.63 -20.00 8.19
N HIS A 89 0.99 -19.39 7.06
CA HIS A 89 0.89 -17.95 6.85
C HIS A 89 0.51 -17.61 5.40
N TRP A 90 -0.62 -16.92 5.22
CA TRP A 90 -1.19 -16.63 3.89
C TRP A 90 -0.22 -15.88 2.96
N GLY A 91 0.63 -15.00 3.50
CA GLY A 91 1.61 -14.27 2.68
C GLY A 91 2.67 -15.17 2.05
N SER A 92 3.09 -16.22 2.77
CA SER A 92 4.08 -17.19 2.29
C SER A 92 3.43 -18.12 1.27
N LEU A 93 2.20 -18.57 1.54
CA LEU A 93 1.41 -19.34 0.57
C LEU A 93 1.21 -18.57 -0.74
N TYR A 94 0.92 -17.27 -0.68
CA TYR A 94 0.80 -16.43 -1.88
C TYR A 94 2.10 -16.34 -2.68
N GLU A 95 3.25 -16.26 -2.00
CA GLU A 95 4.56 -16.26 -2.65
C GLU A 95 4.83 -17.59 -3.39
N LEU A 96 4.45 -18.72 -2.80
CA LEU A 96 4.53 -20.03 -3.45
C LEU A 96 3.69 -20.11 -4.74
N THR A 97 2.54 -19.42 -4.82
CA THR A 97 1.73 -19.36 -6.07
C THR A 97 2.44 -18.69 -7.26
N GLN A 98 3.58 -18.04 -7.02
CA GLN A 98 4.36 -17.34 -8.06
C GLN A 98 5.54 -18.17 -8.57
N LEU A 99 5.79 -19.33 -7.95
CA LEU A 99 6.89 -20.22 -8.31
C LEU A 99 6.46 -21.22 -9.41
N ASP A 100 7.42 -21.59 -10.25
CA ASP A 100 7.33 -22.75 -11.14
C ASP A 100 7.30 -24.06 -10.31
N ASP A 101 6.89 -25.17 -10.93
CA ASP A 101 6.68 -26.44 -10.22
C ASP A 101 7.96 -26.99 -9.59
N GLU A 102 9.10 -26.83 -10.28
CA GLU A 102 10.41 -27.25 -9.79
C GLU A 102 10.84 -26.46 -8.53
N ALA A 103 10.63 -25.13 -8.51
CA ALA A 103 10.93 -24.32 -7.33
C ALA A 103 9.89 -24.47 -6.22
N PHE A 104 8.65 -24.80 -6.57
CA PHE A 104 7.61 -25.07 -5.58
C PHE A 104 7.96 -26.30 -4.73
N ASP A 105 8.33 -27.41 -5.37
CA ASP A 105 8.70 -28.63 -4.65
C ASP A 105 9.95 -28.46 -3.77
N ALA A 106 10.91 -27.63 -4.23
CA ALA A 106 12.12 -27.33 -3.45
C ALA A 106 11.89 -26.40 -2.24
N SER A 107 10.80 -25.61 -2.24
CA SER A 107 10.53 -24.57 -1.23
C SER A 107 9.37 -24.86 -0.29
N ALA A 108 8.61 -25.94 -0.55
CA ALA A 108 7.43 -26.30 0.21
C ALA A 108 7.69 -26.66 1.69
N ASP A 109 8.95 -26.93 2.08
CA ASP A 109 9.36 -27.32 3.44
C ASP A 109 10.16 -26.22 4.17
N MET A 110 10.27 -25.02 3.58
CA MET A 110 11.17 -23.96 4.06
C MET A 110 10.44 -22.92 4.94
N GLU A 111 11.15 -22.35 5.92
CA GLU A 111 10.63 -21.27 6.75
C GLU A 111 10.50 -19.96 5.95
N ARG A 112 9.64 -19.05 6.43
CA ARG A 112 9.28 -17.77 5.76
C ARG A 112 10.50 -16.92 5.34
N ARG A 113 11.60 -16.98 6.10
CA ARG A 113 12.82 -16.22 5.77
C ARG A 113 13.50 -16.76 4.52
N ASP A 114 13.45 -18.06 4.29
CA ASP A 114 14.19 -18.70 3.20
C ASP A 114 13.44 -18.59 1.86
N VAL A 115 12.11 -18.65 1.89
CA VAL A 115 11.25 -18.43 0.71
C VAL A 115 11.41 -17.01 0.15
N THR A 116 11.49 -16.01 1.04
CA THR A 116 11.66 -14.61 0.64
C THR A 116 13.02 -14.36 -0.04
N VAL A 117 14.08 -15.01 0.46
CA VAL A 117 15.45 -14.90 -0.06
C VAL A 117 15.58 -15.55 -1.43
N LEU A 118 14.99 -16.75 -1.63
CA LEU A 118 15.00 -17.43 -2.93
C LEU A 118 14.28 -16.65 -4.02
N ILE A 119 13.16 -15.98 -3.69
CA ILE A 119 12.42 -15.14 -4.64
C ILE A 119 13.23 -13.90 -5.02
N GLN A 120 13.96 -13.29 -4.08
CA GLN A 120 14.85 -12.17 -4.37
C GLN A 120 16.04 -12.58 -5.24
N GLN A 121 16.60 -13.78 -5.04
CA GLN A 121 17.68 -14.33 -5.86
C GLN A 121 17.20 -14.60 -7.30
N LYS A 122 16.10 -15.34 -7.49
CA LYS A 122 15.55 -15.64 -8.84
C LYS A 122 15.09 -14.39 -9.61
N LYS A 123 14.61 -13.35 -8.92
CA LYS A 123 14.21 -12.08 -9.56
C LYS A 123 15.42 -11.30 -10.07
N THR A 124 16.56 -11.43 -9.40
CA THR A 124 17.84 -10.82 -9.79
C THR A 124 18.46 -11.57 -10.98
N GLU A 125 18.35 -12.89 -11.01
CA GLU A 125 18.79 -13.75 -12.12
C GLU A 125 18.01 -13.48 -13.42
N ARG A 126 16.67 -13.37 -13.36
CA ARG A 126 15.84 -13.00 -14.53
C ARG A 126 16.16 -11.62 -15.11
N THR A 127 16.70 -10.69 -14.31
CA THR A 127 17.19 -9.39 -14.79
C THR A 127 18.61 -9.42 -15.32
N ALA A 128 19.42 -10.40 -14.90
CA ALA A 128 20.81 -10.57 -15.36
C ALA A 128 20.87 -11.25 -16.74
N ASP A 129 20.05 -12.26 -16.98
CA ASP A 129 20.01 -13.00 -18.26
C ASP A 129 19.44 -12.18 -19.43
N GLY A 130 18.73 -11.08 -19.15
CA GLY A 130 18.17 -10.19 -20.18
C GLY A 130 19.16 -9.23 -20.83
N VAL A 131 20.41 -9.15 -20.36
CA VAL A 131 21.39 -8.13 -20.80
C VAL A 131 22.44 -8.71 -21.77
N ALA A 132 22.50 -10.02 -21.94
CA ALA A 132 23.57 -10.68 -22.70
C ALA A 132 23.07 -11.51 -23.90
N ALA A 133 22.41 -10.87 -24.88
CA ALA A 133 22.31 -11.44 -26.23
C ALA A 133 22.16 -10.32 -27.27
N GLY A 134 23.21 -10.13 -28.07
CA GLY A 134 23.23 -9.18 -29.18
C GLY A 134 22.17 -9.54 -30.23
N ALA A 135 21.21 -8.65 -30.43
CA ALA A 135 20.23 -8.77 -31.51
C ALA A 135 20.79 -8.14 -32.81
N PRO A 136 20.52 -8.74 -33.98
CA PRO A 136 20.94 -8.18 -35.27
C PRO A 136 20.19 -6.87 -35.54
N ARG A 137 20.90 -5.86 -36.07
CA ARG A 137 20.32 -4.59 -36.50
C ARG A 137 19.23 -4.82 -37.55
N LYS A 138 17.96 -4.75 -37.14
CA LYS A 138 16.83 -4.62 -38.06
C LYS A 138 16.80 -3.19 -38.62
N PRO A 139 16.36 -3.01 -39.89
CA PRO A 139 16.22 -1.68 -40.48
C PRO A 139 15.31 -0.80 -39.62
N THR A 140 15.71 0.45 -39.45
CA THR A 140 15.09 1.44 -38.56
C THR A 140 13.61 1.63 -38.91
N SER A 141 12.73 0.91 -38.22
CA SER A 141 11.31 1.23 -38.21
C SER A 141 11.13 2.49 -37.36
N PHE A 142 10.71 3.58 -37.99
CA PHE A 142 10.30 4.79 -37.26
C PHE A 142 9.04 4.44 -36.46
N ILE A 143 9.19 4.31 -35.14
CA ILE A 143 8.07 4.05 -34.25
C ILE A 143 7.31 5.36 -34.09
N VAL A 144 6.12 5.44 -34.65
CA VAL A 144 5.15 6.48 -34.29
C VAL A 144 4.69 6.16 -32.86
N VAL A 145 5.13 6.97 -31.90
CA VAL A 145 4.76 6.80 -30.49
C VAL A 145 3.32 7.28 -30.29
N GLU A 146 2.62 6.65 -29.35
CA GLU A 146 1.27 7.03 -28.92
C GLU A 146 1.14 8.54 -28.64
N PRO A 147 -0.02 9.15 -28.96
CA PRO A 147 -0.24 10.57 -28.74
C PRO A 147 -0.13 10.95 -27.27
N ASP A 148 0.47 12.12 -27.00
CA ASP A 148 0.55 12.68 -25.65
C ASP A 148 -0.84 13.11 -25.13
N ALA A 149 -0.91 13.56 -23.88
CA ALA A 149 -2.16 14.02 -23.26
C ALA A 149 -2.82 15.23 -23.96
N ARG A 150 -2.14 15.87 -24.92
CA ARG A 150 -2.63 16.97 -25.76
C ARG A 150 -2.93 16.51 -27.20
N GLY A 151 -2.84 15.21 -27.49
CA GLY A 151 -3.06 14.63 -28.82
C GLY A 151 -1.88 14.76 -29.77
N ARG A 152 -0.71 15.25 -29.32
CA ARG A 152 0.47 15.44 -30.16
C ARG A 152 1.21 14.12 -30.33
N ARG A 153 1.61 13.78 -31.57
CA ARG A 153 2.39 12.57 -31.87
C ARG A 153 3.87 12.88 -31.86
N ARG A 154 4.67 12.10 -31.12
CA ARG A 154 6.13 12.21 -31.16
C ARG A 154 6.66 11.50 -32.41
N ILE A 155 7.34 12.26 -33.27
CA ILE A 155 7.87 11.77 -34.56
C ILE A 155 9.32 11.27 -34.42
N ALA A 156 10.15 11.95 -33.61
CA ALA A 156 11.54 11.57 -33.38
C ALA A 156 12.08 12.12 -32.05
N SER A 157 13.21 11.59 -31.58
CA SER A 157 14.03 12.15 -30.50
C SER A 157 15.47 12.23 -30.98
N ILE A 158 16.11 13.38 -30.79
CA ILE A 158 17.46 13.66 -31.28
C ILE A 158 18.35 13.88 -30.06
N TYR A 159 19.46 13.16 -30.03
CA TYR A 159 20.50 13.31 -29.01
C TYR A 159 21.76 13.83 -29.69
N ALA A 160 22.33 14.91 -29.15
CA ALA A 160 23.64 15.38 -29.54
C ALA A 160 24.71 14.79 -28.61
N ASP A 161 25.89 14.48 -29.15
CA ASP A 161 27.02 14.06 -28.34
C ASP A 161 27.45 15.22 -27.41
N LYS A 162 27.95 14.87 -26.21
CA LYS A 162 28.46 15.83 -25.23
C LYS A 162 29.66 16.62 -25.76
N ASP A 163 30.40 16.06 -26.71
CA ASP A 163 31.64 16.63 -27.25
C ASP A 163 31.40 17.52 -28.49
N LEU A 164 30.13 17.73 -28.89
CA LEU A 164 29.80 18.60 -30.02
C LEU A 164 30.14 20.06 -29.70
N ALA A 165 30.87 20.73 -30.60
CA ALA A 165 31.19 22.14 -30.43
C ALA A 165 29.93 23.02 -30.53
N LYS A 166 29.91 24.15 -29.82
CA LYS A 166 28.75 25.09 -29.79
C LYS A 166 28.28 25.52 -31.18
N TRP A 167 29.20 25.73 -32.12
CA TRP A 167 28.83 26.13 -33.48
C TRP A 167 28.13 24.99 -34.26
N GLN A 168 28.50 23.73 -34.01
CA GLN A 168 27.86 22.56 -34.62
C GLN A 168 26.44 22.38 -34.08
N LEU A 169 26.23 22.65 -32.79
CA LEU A 169 24.89 22.66 -32.18
C LEU A 169 24.00 23.74 -32.80
N LEU A 170 24.55 24.93 -33.06
CA LEU A 170 23.82 26.03 -33.70
C LEU A 170 23.45 25.71 -35.15
N GLU A 171 24.35 25.06 -35.88
CA GLU A 171 24.08 24.62 -37.26
C GLU A 171 23.03 23.51 -37.32
N LEU A 172 23.10 22.56 -36.38
CA LEU A 172 22.10 21.52 -36.19
C LEU A 172 20.72 22.12 -35.88
N ASP A 173 20.65 23.06 -34.94
CA ASP A 173 19.40 23.77 -34.58
C ASP A 173 18.77 24.46 -35.81
N LYS A 174 19.57 25.20 -36.60
CA LYS A 174 19.12 25.81 -37.86
C LYS A 174 18.62 24.78 -38.88
N GLY A 175 19.27 23.61 -38.96
CA GLY A 175 18.83 22.49 -39.79
C GLY A 175 17.47 21.96 -39.35
N LEU A 176 17.30 21.73 -38.04
CA LEU A 176 16.08 21.21 -37.45
C LEU A 176 14.92 22.20 -37.56
N GLN A 177 15.15 23.50 -37.35
CA GLN A 177 14.13 24.53 -37.54
C GLN A 177 13.59 24.54 -38.96
N ARG A 178 14.46 24.40 -39.98
CA ARG A 178 14.01 24.31 -41.39
C ARG A 178 13.14 23.09 -41.65
N ILE A 179 13.49 21.94 -41.07
CA ILE A 179 12.70 20.71 -41.17
C ILE A 179 11.35 20.89 -40.46
N CYS A 180 11.36 21.45 -39.25
CA CYS A 180 10.18 21.73 -38.44
C CYS A 180 9.20 22.65 -39.19
N GLN A 181 9.69 23.75 -39.75
CA GLN A 181 8.89 24.68 -40.56
C GLN A 181 8.32 24.02 -41.81
N LYS A 182 9.12 23.21 -42.52
CA LYS A 182 8.69 22.53 -43.75
C LYS A 182 7.52 21.57 -43.51
N TYR A 183 7.49 20.91 -42.36
CA TYR A 183 6.50 19.86 -42.07
C TYR A 183 5.49 20.24 -40.97
N GLY A 184 5.50 21.48 -40.49
CA GLY A 184 4.58 21.94 -39.43
C GLY A 184 4.78 21.20 -38.10
N VAL A 185 6.02 20.82 -37.78
CA VAL A 185 6.36 20.13 -36.52
C VAL A 185 6.85 21.16 -35.50
N GLU A 186 6.33 21.13 -34.28
CA GLU A 186 6.83 21.98 -33.19
C GLU A 186 7.99 21.30 -32.46
N PRO A 187 9.17 21.93 -32.35
CA PRO A 187 10.27 21.39 -31.56
C PRO A 187 9.99 21.57 -30.06
N GLU A 188 10.21 20.51 -29.29
CA GLU A 188 10.18 20.54 -27.82
C GLU A 188 11.57 20.15 -27.30
N ILE A 189 12.23 21.07 -26.59
CA ILE A 189 13.51 20.77 -25.93
C ILE A 189 13.19 19.89 -24.73
N ALA A 190 13.63 18.64 -24.77
CA ALA A 190 13.57 17.76 -23.61
C ALA A 190 14.36 18.42 -22.46
N LYS A 191 13.75 18.48 -21.26
CA LYS A 191 14.44 18.95 -20.05
C LYS A 191 15.76 18.18 -19.91
N SER A 192 16.83 18.90 -19.57
CA SER A 192 18.15 18.30 -19.38
C SER A 192 18.06 17.17 -18.35
N VAL A 193 18.76 16.06 -18.60
CA VAL A 193 18.86 14.95 -17.63
C VAL A 193 19.45 15.45 -16.30
N GLY A 194 20.28 16.50 -16.35
CA GLY A 194 20.82 17.19 -15.17
C GLY A 194 19.72 17.81 -14.31
N ASP A 195 18.80 18.56 -14.90
CA ASP A 195 17.74 19.28 -14.19
C ASP A 195 16.76 18.31 -13.51
N GLU A 196 16.42 17.20 -14.18
CA GLU A 196 15.58 16.16 -13.59
C GLU A 196 16.31 15.38 -12.49
N ASN A 197 17.62 15.19 -12.61
CA ASN A 197 18.44 14.58 -11.56
C ASN A 197 18.58 15.50 -10.33
N GLU A 198 18.75 16.80 -10.51
CA GLU A 198 18.79 17.78 -9.42
C GLU A 198 17.44 17.84 -8.69
N LYS A 199 16.33 17.92 -9.43
CA LYS A 199 14.99 17.86 -8.84
C LYS A 199 14.74 16.55 -8.12
N ARG A 200 15.24 15.43 -8.65
CA ARG A 200 15.15 14.11 -8.00
C ARG A 200 15.98 14.07 -6.72
N ALA A 201 17.21 14.58 -6.73
CA ALA A 201 18.06 14.66 -5.56
C ALA A 201 17.45 15.55 -4.47
N ALA A 202 16.92 16.71 -4.85
CA ALA A 202 16.23 17.62 -3.93
C ALA A 202 14.96 16.98 -3.33
N ARG A 203 14.16 16.26 -4.13
CA ARG A 203 12.99 15.51 -3.62
C ARG A 203 13.40 14.44 -2.63
N HIS A 204 14.48 13.70 -2.92
CA HIS A 204 14.98 12.66 -2.03
C HIS A 204 15.57 13.24 -0.72
N ALA A 205 16.18 14.43 -0.76
CA ALA A 205 16.63 15.13 0.44
C ALA A 205 15.43 15.56 1.31
N LEU A 206 14.41 16.17 0.71
CA LEU A 206 13.18 16.57 1.39
C LEU A 206 12.41 15.34 1.93
N GLU A 207 12.39 14.25 1.17
CA GLU A 207 11.82 12.97 1.61
C GLU A 207 12.44 12.53 2.93
N LYS A 208 13.77 12.46 3.02
CA LYS A 208 14.48 12.03 4.24
C LYS A 208 14.21 12.93 5.43
N GLU A 209 14.18 14.25 5.22
CA GLU A 209 13.87 15.22 6.26
C GLU A 209 12.47 15.00 6.84
N VAL A 210 11.46 14.90 5.96
CA VAL A 210 10.06 14.77 6.35
C VAL A 210 9.77 13.39 6.95
N ASP A 211 10.34 12.33 6.38
CA ASP A 211 10.20 10.96 6.88
C ASP A 211 10.78 10.83 8.30
N ALA A 212 11.99 11.37 8.55
CA ALA A 212 12.59 11.38 9.88
C ALA A 212 11.76 12.19 10.90
N TRP A 213 11.21 13.32 10.48
CA TRP A 213 10.32 14.12 11.33
C TRP A 213 9.03 13.36 11.66
N LEU A 214 8.40 12.71 10.67
CA LEU A 214 7.18 11.91 10.86
C LEU A 214 7.44 10.69 11.74
N GLU A 215 8.57 10.00 11.61
CA GLU A 215 8.93 8.87 12.48
C GLU A 215 9.13 9.33 13.93
N LYS A 216 9.74 10.49 14.14
CA LYS A 216 9.85 11.08 15.49
C LYS A 216 8.48 11.47 16.04
N ARG A 217 7.62 12.07 15.21
CA ARG A 217 6.24 12.45 15.55
C ARG A 217 5.39 11.22 15.87
N LYS A 218 5.53 10.13 15.11
CA LYS A 218 4.79 8.87 15.32
C LYS A 218 4.97 8.32 16.72
N LYS A 219 6.18 8.42 17.26
CA LYS A 219 6.52 7.96 18.61
C LYS A 219 5.77 8.70 19.72
N SER A 220 5.19 9.88 19.48
CA SER A 220 4.43 10.61 20.50
C SER A 220 2.95 10.23 20.57
N TYR A 221 2.41 9.56 19.56
CA TYR A 221 1.00 9.15 19.58
C TYR A 221 0.79 7.89 20.41
N ASN A 222 -0.44 7.73 20.91
CA ASN A 222 -0.87 6.59 21.74
C ASN A 222 0.02 6.39 22.98
N LYS A 223 0.67 7.44 23.47
CA LYS A 223 1.44 7.36 24.71
C LYS A 223 0.50 7.41 25.91
N GLY A 224 0.59 6.41 26.77
CA GLY A 224 -0.15 6.38 28.04
C GLY A 224 -1.58 5.82 27.92
N ILE A 225 -1.94 5.27 26.77
CA ILE A 225 -3.15 4.47 26.59
C ILE A 225 -2.75 3.00 26.48
N ASP A 226 -3.48 2.10 27.15
CA ASP A 226 -3.27 0.67 27.01
C ASP A 226 -3.99 0.09 25.77
N GLU A 227 -3.68 -1.15 25.38
CA GLU A 227 -4.27 -1.73 24.17
C GLU A 227 -5.77 -2.01 24.31
N ASN A 228 -6.30 -2.20 25.53
CA ASN A 228 -7.72 -2.43 25.74
C ASN A 228 -8.51 -1.14 25.51
N GLU A 229 -8.09 -0.03 26.11
CA GLU A 229 -8.70 1.29 25.89
C GLU A 229 -8.53 1.71 24.42
N LEU A 230 -7.38 1.43 23.81
CA LEU A 230 -7.16 1.71 22.40
C LEU A 230 -8.06 0.85 21.49
N SER A 231 -8.33 -0.41 21.86
CA SER A 231 -9.26 -1.29 21.14
C SER A 231 -10.69 -0.78 21.26
N LEU A 232 -11.12 -0.43 22.48
CA LEU A 232 -12.44 0.14 22.74
C LEU A 232 -12.69 1.41 21.91
N LEU A 233 -11.71 2.32 21.86
CA LEU A 233 -11.79 3.52 21.02
C LEU A 233 -11.88 3.20 19.52
N ARG A 234 -11.22 2.14 19.04
CA ARG A 234 -11.37 1.70 17.64
C ARG A 234 -12.80 1.24 17.37
N ASP A 235 -13.39 0.49 18.30
CA ASP A 235 -14.75 -0.03 18.16
C ASP A 235 -15.79 1.10 18.20
N VAL A 236 -15.63 2.05 19.13
CA VAL A 236 -16.49 3.24 19.24
C VAL A 236 -16.40 4.12 18.00
N LEU A 237 -15.19 4.39 17.51
CA LEU A 237 -15.00 5.14 16.26
C LEU A 237 -15.58 4.41 15.05
N TYR A 238 -15.43 3.08 14.99
CA TYR A 238 -16.01 2.27 13.93
C TYR A 238 -17.53 2.36 13.90
N GLN A 239 -18.18 2.24 15.06
CA GLN A 239 -19.63 2.34 15.21
C GLN A 239 -20.15 3.72 14.79
N HIS A 240 -19.42 4.80 15.10
CA HIS A 240 -19.75 6.14 14.62
C HIS A 240 -19.55 6.36 13.12
N GLU A 241 -18.55 5.72 12.50
CA GLU A 241 -18.37 5.77 11.04
C GLU A 241 -19.38 4.91 10.29
N ASN A 242 -19.95 3.91 10.96
CA ASN A 242 -20.81 2.91 10.37
C ASN A 242 -22.05 2.70 11.25
N GLU A 243 -22.99 3.64 11.22
CA GLU A 243 -24.23 3.62 12.04
C GLU A 243 -25.06 2.32 11.89
N LYS A 244 -24.83 1.53 10.84
CA LYS A 244 -25.47 0.23 10.57
C LYS A 244 -24.58 -0.98 10.84
N ALA A 245 -23.32 -0.79 11.19
CA ALA A 245 -22.40 -1.88 11.47
C ALA A 245 -22.56 -2.32 12.91
N PHE A 246 -23.07 -3.54 13.06
CA PHE A 246 -23.13 -4.35 14.29
C PHE A 246 -24.02 -3.81 15.42
N LEU A 247 -24.93 -4.68 15.84
CA LEU A 247 -25.45 -4.77 17.20
C LEU A 247 -24.58 -5.85 17.84
N ASN A 248 -23.53 -5.48 18.57
CA ASN A 248 -22.86 -6.46 19.41
C ASN A 248 -23.75 -6.62 20.62
N THR A 249 -24.62 -7.64 20.59
CA THR A 249 -25.50 -7.94 21.71
C THR A 249 -25.06 -9.24 22.36
N ASN A 250 -25.09 -9.25 23.70
CA ASN A 250 -24.98 -10.45 24.49
C ASN A 250 -26.17 -11.39 24.21
N ASP A 251 -26.07 -12.65 24.66
CA ASP A 251 -27.13 -13.66 24.47
C ASP A 251 -28.48 -13.25 25.10
N ASP A 252 -28.46 -12.32 26.06
CA ASP A 252 -29.64 -11.76 26.72
C ASP A 252 -30.25 -10.55 25.98
N GLY A 253 -29.66 -10.16 24.84
CA GLY A 253 -30.10 -9.03 24.02
C GLY A 253 -29.63 -7.67 24.52
N THR A 254 -28.86 -7.59 25.61
CA THR A 254 -28.18 -6.36 26.02
C THR A 254 -27.01 -6.05 25.09
N PHE A 255 -26.61 -4.79 25.00
CA PHE A 255 -25.42 -4.40 24.26
C PHE A 255 -24.15 -4.93 24.95
N ASP A 256 -23.19 -5.41 24.18
CA ASP A 256 -21.85 -5.80 24.63
C ASP A 256 -21.12 -4.59 25.24
N ASP A 257 -20.14 -4.83 26.09
CA ASP A 257 -19.38 -3.82 26.82
C ASP A 257 -18.67 -2.82 25.89
N ASN A 258 -18.25 -3.30 24.70
CA ASN A 258 -17.57 -2.49 23.69
C ASN A 258 -18.52 -1.72 22.75
N ASP A 259 -19.83 -1.89 22.87
CA ASP A 259 -20.83 -1.15 22.10
C ASP A 259 -21.09 0.22 22.75
N ILE A 260 -21.04 1.30 21.98
CA ILE A 260 -21.22 2.67 22.49
C ILE A 260 -22.63 2.93 23.03
N ARG A 261 -23.60 2.06 22.71
CA ARG A 261 -24.97 2.14 23.22
C ARG A 261 -25.15 1.40 24.55
N ASN A 262 -24.14 0.65 25.00
CA ASN A 262 -24.14 0.07 26.33
C ASN A 262 -23.97 1.20 27.37
N PRO A 263 -24.89 1.36 28.35
CA PRO A 263 -24.77 2.37 29.41
C PRO A 263 -23.48 2.29 30.25
N ASP A 264 -22.88 1.10 30.35
CA ASP A 264 -21.64 0.87 31.09
C ASP A 264 -20.39 1.19 30.26
N ASN A 265 -20.54 1.49 28.97
CA ASN A 265 -19.44 1.91 28.11
C ASN A 265 -18.90 3.29 28.58
N PRO A 266 -17.58 3.47 28.77
CA PRO A 266 -16.98 4.74 29.16
C PRO A 266 -17.33 5.94 28.28
N TYR A 267 -17.70 5.68 27.02
CA TYR A 267 -18.03 6.67 26.02
C TYR A 267 -19.54 6.70 25.69
N PHE A 268 -20.38 6.08 26.52
CA PHE A 268 -21.82 6.07 26.34
C PHE A 268 -22.37 7.49 26.22
N GLY A 269 -23.17 7.71 25.17
CA GLY A 269 -23.80 9.01 24.89
C GLY A 269 -22.89 10.06 24.27
N TRP A 270 -21.60 9.77 24.05
CA TRP A 270 -20.70 10.70 23.37
C TRP A 270 -21.02 10.76 21.88
N SER A 271 -20.93 11.96 21.32
CA SER A 271 -20.99 12.18 19.89
C SER A 271 -19.65 11.86 19.23
N LYS A 272 -19.69 11.62 17.92
CA LYS A 272 -18.49 11.51 17.09
C LYS A 272 -17.53 12.68 17.32
N GLY A 273 -18.06 13.91 17.42
CA GLY A 273 -17.25 15.10 17.66
C GLY A 273 -16.43 15.01 18.96
N GLU A 274 -17.06 14.59 20.05
CA GLU A 274 -16.44 14.46 21.37
C GLU A 274 -15.37 13.36 21.40
N ILE A 275 -15.61 12.23 20.74
CA ILE A 275 -14.60 11.17 20.60
C ILE A 275 -13.37 11.70 19.83
N TYR A 276 -13.57 12.40 18.71
CA TYR A 276 -12.46 12.99 17.97
C TYR A 276 -11.76 14.12 18.72
N ASP A 277 -12.46 14.87 19.57
CA ASP A 277 -11.87 15.86 20.47
C ASP A 277 -10.97 15.18 21.51
N TYR A 278 -11.43 14.09 22.13
CA TYR A 278 -10.64 13.28 23.06
C TYR A 278 -9.39 12.71 22.38
N CYS A 279 -9.54 12.07 21.22
CA CYS A 279 -8.38 11.57 20.46
C CYS A 279 -7.39 12.70 20.10
N ARG A 280 -7.87 13.91 19.81
CA ARG A 280 -7.00 15.08 19.56
C ARG A 280 -6.24 15.52 20.80
N GLN A 281 -6.92 15.63 21.93
CA GLN A 281 -6.33 16.05 23.20
C GLN A 281 -5.26 15.07 23.68
N HIS A 282 -5.50 13.77 23.49
CA HIS A 282 -4.61 12.69 23.95
C HIS A 282 -3.66 12.18 22.86
N GLN A 283 -3.67 12.77 21.66
CA GLN A 283 -2.82 12.38 20.53
C GLN A 283 -2.98 10.87 20.19
N ILE A 284 -4.24 10.42 20.12
CA ILE A 284 -4.59 9.01 19.87
C ILE A 284 -4.86 8.80 18.38
N LEU A 285 -4.05 7.94 17.76
CA LEU A 285 -4.21 7.51 16.38
C LEU A 285 -4.73 6.09 16.30
N THR A 286 -5.73 5.92 15.45
CA THR A 286 -6.33 4.65 15.06
C THR A 286 -6.53 4.63 13.54
N GLN A 287 -7.08 3.54 13.01
CA GLN A 287 -7.48 3.47 11.61
C GLN A 287 -8.61 4.45 11.24
N TYR A 288 -9.39 4.92 12.23
CA TYR A 288 -10.48 5.88 12.04
C TYR A 288 -10.10 7.30 12.46
N SER A 289 -9.22 7.45 13.45
CA SER A 289 -8.66 8.72 13.92
C SER A 289 -7.29 9.01 13.28
N ASN A 290 -7.28 9.18 11.97
CA ASN A 290 -6.04 9.39 11.21
C ASN A 290 -5.42 10.80 11.43
N PHE A 291 -4.23 11.04 10.89
CA PHE A 291 -3.54 12.33 10.99
C PHE A 291 -4.40 13.53 10.59
N GLU A 292 -5.23 13.42 9.54
CA GLU A 292 -6.03 14.56 9.08
C GLU A 292 -6.99 15.06 10.17
N SER A 293 -7.53 14.12 10.95
CA SER A 293 -8.43 14.39 12.05
C SER A 293 -7.74 14.74 13.36
N ILE A 294 -6.55 14.18 13.63
CA ILE A 294 -5.89 14.25 14.94
C ILE A 294 -4.71 15.22 14.99
N ASP A 295 -3.88 15.22 13.95
CA ASP A 295 -2.70 16.07 13.84
C ASP A 295 -2.56 16.59 12.41
N PHE A 296 -3.24 17.70 12.15
CA PHE A 296 -3.27 18.32 10.84
C PHE A 296 -1.88 18.71 10.32
N GLU A 297 -0.92 19.01 11.21
CA GLU A 297 0.45 19.29 10.80
C GLU A 297 1.13 18.02 10.27
N ALA A 298 1.00 16.90 10.97
CA ALA A 298 1.48 15.61 10.50
C ALA A 298 0.80 15.16 9.20
N PHE A 299 -0.48 15.48 9.01
CA PHE A 299 -1.18 15.25 7.74
C PHE A 299 -0.59 16.07 6.59
N ILE A 300 -0.29 17.35 6.82
CA ILE A 300 0.33 18.20 5.79
C ILE A 300 1.74 17.69 5.44
N GLU A 301 2.53 17.30 6.43
CA GLU A 301 3.85 16.71 6.19
C GLU A 301 3.76 15.35 5.49
N SER A 302 2.75 14.52 5.78
CA SER A 302 2.55 13.25 5.05
C SER A 302 2.21 13.47 3.57
N LEU A 303 1.51 14.57 3.24
CA LEU A 303 1.30 14.97 1.84
C LEU A 303 2.62 15.40 1.18
N VAL A 304 3.48 16.16 1.86
CA VAL A 304 4.82 16.52 1.33
C VAL A 304 5.64 15.27 1.06
N LEU A 305 5.62 14.29 1.98
CA LEU A 305 6.29 13.01 1.78
C LEU A 305 5.72 12.25 0.57
N ALA A 306 4.40 12.23 0.41
CA ALA A 306 3.73 11.61 -0.73
C ALA A 306 4.10 12.31 -2.06
N HIS A 307 4.29 13.63 -2.08
CA HIS A 307 4.79 14.35 -3.25
C HIS A 307 6.22 13.93 -3.60
N CYS A 308 7.09 13.76 -2.61
CA CYS A 308 8.49 13.38 -2.87
C CYS A 308 8.59 11.96 -3.44
N LYS A 309 7.82 11.01 -2.89
CA LYS A 309 7.80 9.59 -3.31
C LYS A 309 6.95 9.33 -4.55
N GLY A 310 5.97 10.19 -4.83
CA GLY A 310 4.94 9.97 -5.84
C GLY A 310 5.41 10.17 -7.28
N ASN A 311 4.74 9.50 -8.22
CA ASN A 311 4.88 9.75 -9.66
C ASN A 311 4.23 11.11 -10.06
N PRO A 312 4.40 11.60 -11.31
CA PRO A 312 3.86 12.91 -11.72
C PRO A 312 2.36 13.10 -11.44
N LYS A 313 1.54 12.07 -11.62
CA LYS A 313 0.09 12.12 -11.36
C LYS A 313 -0.21 12.27 -9.87
N GLN A 314 0.49 11.51 -9.03
CA GLN A 314 0.36 11.59 -7.57
C GLN A 314 0.82 12.95 -7.03
N ARG A 315 1.90 13.50 -7.60
CA ARG A 315 2.40 14.85 -7.25
C ARG A 315 1.37 15.93 -7.55
N GLU A 316 0.74 15.87 -8.71
CA GLU A 316 -0.33 16.81 -9.07
C GLU A 316 -1.55 16.68 -8.15
N GLU A 317 -1.91 15.47 -7.74
CA GLU A 317 -2.99 15.23 -6.77
C GLU A 317 -2.68 15.84 -5.39
N VAL A 318 -1.44 15.66 -4.91
CA VAL A 318 -0.98 16.29 -3.67
C VAL A 318 -1.01 17.81 -3.79
N HIS A 319 -0.47 18.37 -4.88
CA HIS A 319 -0.46 19.81 -5.12
C HIS A 319 -1.88 20.39 -5.09
N ARG A 320 -2.84 19.78 -5.82
CA ARG A 320 -4.26 20.18 -5.80
C ARG A 320 -4.87 20.09 -4.39
N THR A 321 -4.53 19.03 -3.64
CA THR A 321 -5.00 18.86 -2.27
C THR A 321 -4.50 19.99 -1.37
N LEU A 322 -3.20 20.32 -1.44
CA LEU A 322 -2.62 21.40 -0.65
C LEU A 322 -3.15 22.79 -1.06
N VAL A 323 -3.39 23.03 -2.36
CA VAL A 323 -4.05 24.27 -2.85
C VAL A 323 -5.48 24.39 -2.30
N ARG A 324 -6.23 23.30 -2.22
CA ARG A 324 -7.56 23.32 -1.59
C ARG A 324 -7.45 23.62 -0.08
N ARG A 325 -6.49 23.00 0.61
CA ARG A 325 -6.29 23.19 2.06
C ARG A 325 -5.73 24.57 2.41
N SER A 326 -4.96 25.21 1.52
CA SER A 326 -4.45 26.58 1.71
C SER A 326 -5.54 27.66 1.72
N LYS A 327 -6.74 27.31 1.23
CA LYS A 327 -7.95 28.14 1.26
C LYS A 327 -8.90 27.80 2.40
N SER A 328 -8.47 26.98 3.37
CA SER A 328 -9.30 26.60 4.51
C SER A 328 -9.71 27.83 5.34
N PRO A 329 -10.95 27.89 5.86
CA PRO A 329 -11.38 28.97 6.77
C PRO A 329 -10.60 28.95 8.10
N LYS A 330 -10.01 27.80 8.47
CA LYS A 330 -9.15 27.68 9.65
C LYS A 330 -7.76 28.25 9.33
N ARG A 331 -7.47 29.48 9.81
CA ARG A 331 -6.22 30.22 9.54
C ARG A 331 -4.94 29.40 9.78
N ARG A 332 -4.90 28.61 10.86
CA ARG A 332 -3.75 27.72 11.16
C ARG A 332 -3.53 26.68 10.05
N ASN A 333 -4.60 26.02 9.61
CA ASN A 333 -4.55 24.96 8.60
C ASN A 333 -4.14 25.54 7.23
N ALA A 334 -4.70 26.68 6.87
CA ALA A 334 -4.32 27.41 5.67
C ALA A 334 -2.82 27.74 5.65
N LYS A 335 -2.28 28.27 6.75
CA LYS A 335 -0.86 28.62 6.88
C LYS A 335 0.07 27.40 6.75
N LEU A 336 -0.29 26.26 7.35
CA LEU A 336 0.48 25.01 7.23
C LEU A 336 0.51 24.53 5.78
N ALA A 337 -0.65 24.51 5.10
CA ALA A 337 -0.72 24.11 3.70
C ALA A 337 0.05 25.06 2.76
N GLN A 338 0.02 26.37 3.00
CA GLN A 338 0.82 27.35 2.24
C GLN A 338 2.32 27.12 2.42
N LYS A 339 2.77 26.85 3.65
CA LYS A 339 4.17 26.52 3.94
C LYS A 339 4.60 25.23 3.22
N ALA A 340 3.73 24.22 3.19
CA ALA A 340 4.01 22.98 2.47
C ALA A 340 4.07 23.17 0.96
N LEU A 341 3.16 23.96 0.37
CA LEU A 341 3.20 24.31 -1.06
C LEU A 341 4.53 24.94 -1.47
N ALA A 342 5.05 25.87 -0.64
CA ALA A 342 6.32 26.53 -0.90
C ALA A 342 7.53 25.58 -0.83
N ARG A 343 7.40 24.41 -0.20
CA ARG A 343 8.45 23.38 -0.11
C ARG A 343 8.40 22.36 -1.25
N LEU A 344 7.32 22.31 -2.04
CA LEU A 344 7.20 21.30 -3.10
C LEU A 344 8.16 21.56 -4.25
N ILE A 345 8.80 20.49 -4.73
CA ILE A 345 9.71 20.53 -5.88
C ILE A 345 8.93 20.07 -7.12
N VAL A 346 8.65 21.01 -8.03
CA VAL A 346 7.81 20.84 -9.23
C VAL A 346 8.65 20.49 -10.47
#